data_AF-A0A6A4ZZ02-F1
#
_entry.id   AF-A0A6A4ZZ02-F1
#
_cell.length_a   1.000
_cell.length_b   1.000
_cell.length_c   1.000
_cell.angle_alpha   90.00
_cell.angle_beta   90.00
_cell.angle_gamma   90.00
#
_symmetry.space_group_name_H-M   'P 1'
#
loop_
_entity.id
_entity.type
_entity.pdbx_description
1 polymer ?
#
loop_
_entity_poly.entity_id
_entity_poly.type
_entity_poly.pdbx_seq_one_letter_code
_entity_poly.pdbx_strand_id
1 'polypeptide(L)'
;MASHRLVWFLLVDDKGNPRTTATKVIIPSNSDIDDFRKKVKAEYADSHLKGIAPSDLQVYANMAALDAENPVPLEVDSTIGNYGGSKKDALLVVVPILEIPQVQPSQPSRGVVGNLLPFSDGINPLGMYFNRQSILDRMHQWITGVEGRNRFLLLNSPAASGKTSLLVLFQHKYQHDNLVIHYISLKEDSNPFNCLFNYGLDVRTRTCAFVNVIYLIDDAQIRYANGDFWSYLIKDVPLLFGPGVRFIISA
;
A
#
# COMPACT_ATOMS: atom_id res chain seq x y z
N MET A 1 38.60 -1.01 -25.27
CA MET A 1 37.24 -0.50 -25.03
C MET A 1 36.47 -1.57 -24.29
N ALA A 2 35.84 -1.27 -23.15
CA ALA A 2 35.02 -2.25 -22.46
C ALA A 2 33.80 -2.58 -23.33
N SER A 3 33.72 -3.82 -23.82
CA SER A 3 32.50 -4.33 -24.45
C SER A 3 31.40 -4.36 -23.40
N HIS A 4 30.23 -3.82 -23.72
CA HIS A 4 29.08 -3.83 -22.83
C HIS A 4 28.07 -4.84 -23.35
N ARG A 5 27.42 -5.57 -22.43
CA ARG A 5 26.38 -6.54 -22.75
C ARG A 5 25.10 -6.25 -21.98
N LEU A 6 23.99 -6.66 -22.59
CA LEU A 6 22.68 -6.64 -21.95
C LEU A 6 22.50 -7.92 -21.14
N VAL A 7 22.07 -7.78 -19.89
CA VAL A 7 21.79 -8.90 -18.99
C VAL A 7 20.36 -8.79 -18.51
N TRP A 8 19.55 -9.78 -18.86
CA TRP A 8 18.17 -9.94 -18.40
C TRP A 8 18.13 -10.51 -16.99
N PHE A 9 17.25 -9.96 -16.17
CA PHE A 9 17.02 -10.42 -14.81
C PHE A 9 15.59 -10.17 -14.33
N LEU A 10 15.24 -10.82 -13.23
CA LEU A 10 13.93 -10.74 -12.59
C LEU A 10 14.12 -10.65 -11.07
N LEU A 11 13.45 -9.68 -10.44
CA LEU A 11 13.37 -9.62 -8.98
C LEU A 11 12.32 -10.62 -8.49
N VAL A 12 12.69 -11.48 -7.55
CA VAL A 12 11.82 -12.49 -6.94
C VAL A 12 11.87 -12.41 -5.41
N ASP A 13 10.87 -12.96 -4.74
CA ASP A 13 10.93 -13.22 -3.29
C ASP A 13 11.70 -14.51 -2.98
N ASP A 14 11.81 -14.84 -1.70
CA ASP A 14 12.45 -16.06 -1.17
C ASP A 14 11.79 -17.37 -1.66
N LYS A 15 10.56 -17.28 -2.20
CA LYS A 15 9.78 -18.39 -2.76
C LYS A 15 9.79 -18.41 -4.29
N GLY A 16 10.59 -17.55 -4.93
CA GLY A 16 10.69 -17.45 -6.38
C GLY A 16 9.53 -16.71 -7.05
N ASN A 17 8.61 -16.10 -6.30
CA ASN A 17 7.52 -15.34 -6.91
C ASN A 17 8.03 -14.01 -7.48
N PRO A 18 7.64 -13.64 -8.70
CA PRO A 18 8.09 -12.41 -9.34
C PRO A 18 7.57 -11.17 -8.60
N ARG A 19 8.47 -10.28 -8.16
CA ARG A 19 8.13 -8.95 -7.62
C ARG A 19 8.00 -7.88 -8.69
N THR A 20 8.60 -8.12 -9.86
CA THR A 20 8.59 -7.22 -11.02
C THR A 20 8.45 -8.02 -12.32
N THR A 21 8.34 -7.35 -13.46
CA THR A 21 8.51 -8.00 -14.77
C THR A 21 9.99 -8.09 -15.12
N ALA A 22 10.41 -9.15 -15.80
CA ALA A 22 11.81 -9.31 -16.19
C ALA A 22 12.28 -8.10 -17.03
N THR A 23 13.38 -7.50 -16.61
CA THR A 23 14.00 -6.31 -17.22
C THR A 23 15.47 -6.59 -17.54
N LYS A 24 16.20 -5.59 -18.05
CA LYS A 24 17.60 -5.74 -18.46
C LYS A 24 18.46 -4.56 -17.97
N VAL A 25 19.70 -4.86 -17.59
CA VAL A 25 20.74 -3.86 -17.30
C VAL A 25 21.88 -3.96 -18.32
N ILE A 26 22.52 -2.82 -18.58
CA ILE A 26 23.75 -2.74 -19.39
C ILE A 26 24.94 -2.74 -18.44
N ILE A 27 25.85 -3.70 -18.61
CA ILE A 27 27.07 -3.84 -17.81
C ILE A 27 28.27 -4.19 -18.70
N PRO A 28 29.51 -3.89 -18.26
CA PRO A 28 30.71 -4.41 -18.90
C PRO A 28 30.72 -5.94 -18.99
N SER A 29 31.23 -6.49 -20.09
CA SER A 29 31.26 -7.94 -20.34
C SER A 29 32.15 -8.72 -19.39
N ASN A 30 33.10 -8.06 -18.72
CA ASN A 30 33.98 -8.62 -17.72
C ASN A 30 33.48 -8.41 -16.27
N SER A 31 32.26 -7.90 -16.08
CA SER A 31 31.68 -7.72 -14.75
C SER A 31 31.38 -9.05 -14.07
N ASP A 32 31.54 -9.06 -12.76
CA ASP A 32 31.17 -10.14 -11.85
C ASP A 32 29.75 -9.94 -11.28
N ILE A 33 29.35 -10.87 -10.41
CA ILE A 33 28.03 -10.83 -9.79
C ILE A 33 27.88 -9.63 -8.83
N ASP A 34 28.95 -9.17 -8.17
CA ASP A 34 28.90 -7.99 -7.30
C ASP A 34 28.64 -6.69 -8.08
N ASP A 35 29.33 -6.49 -9.21
CA ASP A 35 29.08 -5.41 -10.15
C ASP A 35 27.63 -5.41 -10.63
N PHE A 36 27.11 -6.60 -10.97
CA PHE A 36 25.72 -6.78 -11.38
C PHE A 36 24.75 -6.41 -10.25
N ARG A 37 24.97 -6.87 -9.01
CA ARG A 37 24.13 -6.52 -7.84
C ARG A 37 24.09 -5.00 -7.63
N LYS A 38 25.23 -4.32 -7.71
CA LYS A 38 25.32 -2.85 -7.61
C LYS A 38 24.51 -2.17 -8.72
N LYS A 39 24.57 -2.69 -9.96
CA LYS A 39 23.82 -2.13 -11.09
C LYS A 39 22.32 -2.31 -10.93
N VAL A 40 21.87 -3.50 -10.53
CA VAL A 40 20.46 -3.79 -10.24
C VAL A 40 19.96 -2.92 -9.08
N LYS A 41 20.77 -2.73 -8.03
CA LYS A 41 20.46 -1.81 -6.93
C LYS A 41 20.33 -0.37 -7.42
N ALA A 42 21.18 0.10 -8.31
CA ALA A 42 21.09 1.45 -8.86
C ALA A 42 19.78 1.66 -9.64
N GLU A 43 19.36 0.69 -10.45
CA GLU A 43 18.11 0.75 -11.22
C GLU A 43 16.86 0.84 -10.32
N TYR A 44 16.89 0.17 -9.17
CA TYR A 44 15.77 0.10 -8.22
C TYR A 44 16.06 0.81 -6.89
N ALA A 45 16.97 1.77 -6.90
CA ALA A 45 17.51 2.41 -5.69
C ALA A 45 16.39 3.04 -4.85
N ASP A 46 15.46 3.72 -5.52
CA ASP A 46 14.36 4.48 -4.93
C ASP A 46 13.04 3.71 -4.88
N SER A 47 13.01 2.46 -5.37
CA SER A 47 11.80 1.63 -5.48
C SER A 47 11.96 0.28 -4.77
N HIS A 48 12.03 -0.81 -5.53
CA HIS A 48 11.94 -2.19 -5.02
C HIS A 48 13.10 -2.61 -4.11
N LEU A 49 14.24 -1.91 -4.19
CA LEU A 49 15.43 -2.20 -3.41
C LEU A 49 15.75 -1.11 -2.37
N LYS A 50 14.86 -0.14 -2.14
CA LYS A 50 15.11 0.93 -1.17
C LYS A 50 15.36 0.35 0.23
N GLY A 51 16.47 0.72 0.86
CA GLY A 51 16.89 0.21 2.17
C GLY A 51 17.56 -1.18 2.17
N ILE A 52 17.68 -1.84 1.01
CA ILE A 52 18.36 -3.13 0.87
C ILE A 52 19.76 -2.87 0.28
N ALA A 53 20.79 -3.42 0.91
CA ALA A 53 22.15 -3.32 0.38
C ALA A 53 22.34 -4.31 -0.79
N PRO A 54 23.20 -3.98 -1.78
CA PRO A 54 23.55 -4.93 -2.83
C PRO A 54 24.04 -6.28 -2.30
N SER A 55 24.73 -6.27 -1.15
CA SER A 55 25.25 -7.47 -0.47
C SER A 55 24.16 -8.46 -0.06
N ASP A 56 22.96 -7.95 0.22
CA ASP A 56 21.85 -8.74 0.73
C ASP A 56 21.09 -9.45 -0.39
N LEU A 57 21.34 -9.07 -1.65
CA LEU A 57 20.73 -9.69 -2.82
C LEU A 57 21.42 -11.01 -3.14
N GLN A 58 20.64 -12.08 -3.25
CA GLN A 58 21.14 -13.37 -3.75
C GLN A 58 20.81 -13.49 -5.23
N VAL A 59 21.76 -13.96 -6.03
CA VAL A 59 21.61 -14.06 -7.48
C VAL A 59 21.70 -15.52 -7.90
N TYR A 60 20.70 -16.02 -8.62
CA TYR A 60 20.65 -17.38 -9.14
C TYR A 60 20.66 -17.37 -10.66
N ALA A 61 21.19 -18.42 -11.26
CA ALA A 61 21.33 -18.54 -12.71
C ALA A 61 19.98 -18.47 -13.44
N ASN A 62 18.93 -19.10 -12.88
CA ASN A 62 17.57 -19.16 -13.40
C ASN A 62 16.61 -19.76 -12.33
N MET A 63 15.34 -19.96 -12.70
CA MET A 63 14.32 -20.58 -11.84
C MET A 63 14.68 -21.99 -11.40
N ALA A 64 15.23 -22.82 -12.30
CA ALA A 64 15.61 -24.19 -11.96
C ALA A 64 16.72 -24.26 -10.89
N ALA A 65 17.62 -23.28 -10.86
CA ALA A 65 18.66 -23.18 -9.83
C ALA A 65 18.09 -22.74 -8.46
N LEU A 66 17.01 -21.97 -8.46
CA LEU A 66 16.30 -21.56 -7.25
C LEU A 66 15.37 -22.65 -6.71
N ASP A 67 14.74 -23.43 -7.59
CA ASP A 67 13.83 -24.54 -7.25
C ASP A 67 14.56 -25.84 -6.89
N ALA A 68 15.89 -25.87 -6.93
CA ALA A 68 16.68 -27.04 -6.56
C ALA A 68 16.53 -27.36 -5.06
N GLU A 69 16.68 -28.64 -4.68
CA GLU A 69 16.57 -29.09 -3.28
C GLU A 69 17.54 -28.38 -2.33
N ASN A 70 18.70 -27.96 -2.86
CA ASN A 70 19.67 -27.11 -2.17
C ASN A 70 20.07 -25.97 -3.13
N PRO A 71 19.33 -24.85 -3.13
CA PRO A 71 19.57 -23.78 -4.09
C PRO A 71 20.86 -23.03 -3.74
N VAL A 72 21.84 -23.08 -4.64
CA VAL A 72 23.14 -22.43 -4.47
C VAL A 72 23.16 -21.12 -5.27
N PRO A 73 23.28 -19.96 -4.60
CA PRO A 73 23.44 -18.68 -5.30
C PRO A 73 24.80 -18.61 -6.01
N LEU A 74 24.87 -17.79 -7.05
CA LEU A 74 26.13 -17.48 -7.74
C LEU A 74 27.06 -16.70 -6.80
N GLU A 75 28.32 -17.14 -6.76
CA GLU A 75 29.38 -16.50 -5.99
C GLU A 75 29.59 -15.06 -6.45
N VAL A 76 29.92 -14.18 -5.50
CA VAL A 76 30.00 -12.72 -5.73
C VAL A 76 31.10 -12.32 -6.71
N ASP A 77 32.21 -13.07 -6.74
CA ASP A 77 33.38 -12.85 -7.60
C ASP A 77 33.32 -13.64 -8.91
N SER A 78 32.29 -14.46 -9.10
CA SER A 78 32.10 -15.21 -10.33
C SER A 78 31.74 -14.28 -11.48
N THR A 79 32.38 -14.47 -12.62
CA THR A 79 32.00 -13.77 -13.85
C THR A 79 30.58 -14.17 -14.25
N ILE A 80 29.79 -13.21 -14.71
CA ILE A 80 28.38 -13.47 -15.10
C ILE A 80 28.31 -14.38 -16.34
N GLY A 81 29.40 -14.45 -17.12
CA GLY A 81 29.50 -15.36 -18.27
C GLY A 81 28.38 -15.16 -19.29
N ASN A 82 27.69 -16.26 -19.63
CA ASN A 82 26.59 -16.26 -20.60
C ASN A 82 25.19 -16.14 -19.97
N TYR A 83 25.08 -15.98 -18.65
CA TYR A 83 23.78 -15.84 -17.99
C TYR A 83 23.06 -14.55 -18.38
N GLY A 84 21.73 -14.57 -18.37
CA GLY A 84 20.89 -13.41 -18.69
C GLY A 84 20.88 -13.01 -20.16
N GLY A 85 21.26 -13.91 -21.08
CA GLY A 85 21.28 -13.60 -22.52
C GLY A 85 19.89 -13.39 -23.13
N SER A 86 18.84 -13.94 -22.51
CA SER A 86 17.46 -13.84 -22.97
C SER A 86 16.50 -13.67 -21.80
N LYS A 87 15.26 -13.26 -22.08
CA LYS A 87 14.19 -13.21 -21.07
C LYS A 87 13.86 -14.59 -20.46
N LYS A 88 14.09 -15.68 -21.22
CA LYS A 88 13.87 -17.06 -20.73
C LYS A 88 14.96 -17.52 -19.78
N ASP A 89 16.17 -16.99 -19.96
CA ASP A 89 17.36 -17.32 -19.18
C ASP A 89 17.77 -16.16 -18.26
N ALA A 90 16.77 -15.39 -17.81
CA ALA A 90 16.99 -14.23 -16.96
C ALA A 90 17.53 -14.68 -15.59
N LEU A 91 18.53 -13.95 -15.10
CA LEU A 91 19.04 -14.14 -13.74
C LEU A 91 17.94 -13.84 -12.73
N LEU A 92 17.83 -14.66 -11.69
CA LEU A 92 16.91 -14.38 -10.58
C LEU A 92 17.65 -13.66 -9.48
N VAL A 93 17.11 -12.52 -9.08
CA VAL A 93 17.63 -11.72 -7.97
C VAL A 93 16.63 -11.83 -6.83
N VAL A 94 16.96 -12.68 -5.86
CA VAL A 94 16.17 -12.90 -4.65
C VAL A 94 16.38 -11.73 -3.71
N VAL A 95 15.27 -11.13 -3.31
CA VAL A 95 15.23 -10.01 -2.37
C VAL A 95 14.88 -10.57 -0.99
N PRO A 96 15.78 -10.51 0.01
CA PRO A 96 15.52 -11.07 1.32
C PRO A 96 14.34 -10.37 2.00
N ILE A 97 13.47 -11.18 2.60
CA ILE A 97 12.42 -10.69 3.49
C ILE A 97 13.11 -10.31 4.80
N LEU A 98 13.05 -9.04 5.18
CA LEU A 98 13.44 -8.62 6.52
C LEU A 98 12.39 -9.14 7.51
N GLU A 99 12.57 -10.35 8.03
CA GLU A 99 11.78 -10.86 9.16
C GLU A 99 12.11 -10.02 10.40
N ILE A 100 11.16 -9.19 10.83
CA ILE A 100 11.25 -8.49 12.10
C ILE A 100 10.69 -9.43 13.18
N PRO A 101 11.43 -9.74 14.26
CA PRO A 101 10.95 -10.64 15.31
C PRO A 101 9.59 -10.19 15.85
N GLN A 102 8.61 -11.09 15.80
CA GLN A 102 7.29 -10.89 16.40
C GLN A 102 7.46 -10.82 17.93
N VAL A 103 7.48 -9.62 18.50
CA VAL A 103 7.41 -9.45 19.95
C VAL A 103 5.99 -9.79 20.40
N GLN A 104 5.84 -10.90 21.13
CA GLN A 104 4.59 -11.23 21.81
C GLN A 104 4.27 -10.14 22.85
N PRO A 105 3.03 -9.65 22.93
CA PRO A 105 2.69 -8.55 23.81
C PRO A 105 2.69 -9.01 25.27
N SER A 106 3.65 -8.54 26.07
CA SER A 106 3.51 -8.43 27.51
C SER A 106 2.77 -7.12 27.86
N GLN A 107 1.91 -7.19 28.87
CA GLN A 107 0.93 -6.18 29.29
C GLN A 107 1.49 -4.75 29.53
N PRO A 108 0.65 -3.70 29.47
CA PRO A 108 1.11 -2.32 29.40
C PRO A 108 1.47 -1.76 30.79
N SER A 109 2.69 -1.27 30.93
CA SER A 109 3.08 -0.35 32.01
C SER A 109 2.73 1.07 31.61
N ARG A 110 1.91 1.75 32.43
CA ARG A 110 1.58 3.17 32.32
C ARG A 110 2.85 4.04 32.42
N GLY A 111 2.95 5.03 31.53
CA GLY A 111 3.62 6.30 31.83
C GLY A 111 4.63 6.78 30.80
N VAL A 112 4.44 8.04 30.40
CA VAL A 112 5.34 9.00 29.74
C VAL A 112 4.86 9.40 28.34
N VAL A 113 4.28 10.61 28.31
CA VAL A 113 3.94 11.38 27.11
C VAL A 113 5.24 11.99 26.57
N GLY A 114 5.70 11.52 25.43
CA GLY A 114 6.82 12.11 24.71
C GLY A 114 6.81 11.64 23.26
N ASN A 115 6.36 12.51 22.35
CA ASN A 115 6.59 12.56 20.90
C ASN A 115 6.87 11.26 20.12
N LEU A 116 6.27 10.14 20.49
CA LEU A 116 6.26 8.92 19.71
C LEU A 116 4.99 8.94 18.87
N LEU A 117 5.19 9.08 17.55
CA LEU A 117 4.18 8.76 16.55
C LEU A 117 3.46 7.47 16.98
N PRO A 118 2.12 7.41 16.96
CA PRO A 118 1.41 6.30 17.55
C PRO A 118 1.78 5.01 16.80
N PHE A 119 2.60 4.17 17.44
CA PHE A 119 2.79 2.77 17.08
C PHE A 119 1.59 1.91 17.52
N SER A 120 0.49 2.55 17.94
CA SER A 120 -0.78 1.87 18.16
C SER A 120 -1.26 1.26 16.85
N ASP A 121 -1.65 -0.01 16.90
CA ASP A 121 -2.23 -0.81 15.81
C ASP A 121 -1.27 -1.37 14.74
N GLY A 122 0.04 -1.46 15.04
CA GLY A 122 0.99 -2.16 14.16
C GLY A 122 1.38 -1.39 12.90
N ILE A 123 1.20 -0.06 12.91
CA ILE A 123 1.60 0.83 11.82
C ILE A 123 3.05 1.28 12.06
N ASN A 124 3.95 0.89 11.16
CA ASN A 124 5.35 1.35 11.15
C ASN A 124 5.50 2.56 10.21
N PRO A 125 5.75 3.78 10.71
CA PRO A 125 5.93 4.96 9.88
C PRO A 125 7.29 5.00 9.13
N LEU A 126 8.19 4.06 9.41
CA LEU A 126 9.54 3.96 8.83
C LEU A 126 9.71 2.74 7.90
N GLY A 127 8.70 1.86 7.82
CA GLY A 127 8.68 0.68 6.95
C GLY A 127 7.92 0.93 5.65
N MET A 128 8.32 0.26 4.56
CA MET A 128 7.68 0.40 3.24
C MET A 128 6.16 0.21 3.31
N TYR A 129 5.44 1.27 2.94
CA TYR A 129 4.08 1.20 2.46
C TYR A 129 4.02 0.16 1.33
N PHE A 130 3.19 -0.88 1.45
CA PHE A 130 2.68 -1.54 0.24
C PHE A 130 2.24 -0.45 -0.72
N ASN A 131 2.56 -0.56 -2.02
CA ASN A 131 2.14 0.41 -3.00
C ASN A 131 0.59 0.44 -3.05
N ARG A 132 0.01 1.25 -2.16
CA ARG A 132 -1.42 1.50 -2.04
C ARG A 132 -1.88 2.46 -3.13
N GLN A 133 -0.99 2.95 -3.99
CA GLN A 133 -1.30 3.92 -5.02
C GLN A 133 -2.37 3.39 -5.96
N SER A 134 -2.21 2.17 -6.46
CA SER A 134 -3.19 1.53 -7.33
C SER A 134 -4.55 1.33 -6.65
N ILE A 135 -4.56 1.02 -5.35
CA ILE A 135 -5.79 0.88 -4.55
C ILE A 135 -6.45 2.25 -4.38
N LEU A 136 -5.69 3.27 -3.98
CA LEU A 136 -6.15 4.64 -3.79
C LEU A 136 -6.71 5.22 -5.09
N ASP A 137 -6.01 5.04 -6.21
CA ASP A 137 -6.44 5.50 -7.54
C ASP A 137 -7.72 4.79 -7.95
N ARG A 138 -7.83 3.48 -7.70
CA ARG A 138 -9.05 2.72 -7.96
C ARG A 138 -10.21 3.18 -7.08
N MET A 139 -9.97 3.41 -5.78
CA MET A 139 -10.98 3.95 -4.86
C MET A 139 -11.48 5.32 -5.35
N HIS A 140 -10.55 6.19 -5.75
CA HIS A 140 -10.86 7.54 -6.21
C HIS A 140 -11.65 7.49 -7.51
N GLN A 141 -11.15 6.78 -8.52
CA GLN A 141 -11.85 6.58 -9.78
C GLN A 141 -13.23 5.94 -9.57
N TRP A 142 -13.40 5.02 -8.63
CA TRP A 142 -14.70 4.40 -8.34
C TRP A 142 -15.70 5.40 -7.75
N ILE A 143 -15.28 6.17 -6.75
CA ILE A 143 -16.17 7.10 -6.01
C ILE A 143 -16.38 8.43 -6.76
N THR A 144 -15.44 8.84 -7.61
CA THR A 144 -15.52 10.10 -8.40
C THR A 144 -15.80 9.90 -9.89
N GLY A 145 -15.81 8.66 -10.37
CA GLY A 145 -15.79 8.31 -11.79
C GLY A 145 -17.04 8.60 -12.61
N VAL A 146 -16.88 8.34 -13.92
CA VAL A 146 -17.73 8.75 -15.04
C VAL A 146 -19.13 8.11 -15.04
N GLU A 147 -19.33 7.00 -14.31
CA GLU A 147 -20.63 6.32 -14.22
C GLU A 147 -21.66 7.04 -13.32
N GLY A 148 -21.30 8.20 -12.73
CA GLY A 148 -22.24 9.20 -12.22
C GLY A 148 -23.17 8.79 -11.07
N ARG A 149 -22.98 7.60 -10.48
CA ARG A 149 -23.93 7.01 -9.50
C ARG A 149 -23.32 6.46 -8.21
N ASN A 150 -22.01 6.35 -8.11
CA ASN A 150 -21.37 5.70 -6.96
C ASN A 150 -21.32 6.65 -5.76
N ARG A 151 -22.32 6.54 -4.88
CA ARG A 151 -22.39 7.32 -3.64
C ARG A 151 -21.70 6.66 -2.45
N PHE A 152 -21.50 5.35 -2.50
CA PHE A 152 -20.96 4.56 -1.40
C PHE A 152 -19.86 3.63 -1.88
N LEU A 153 -18.78 3.56 -1.12
CA LEU A 153 -17.76 2.53 -1.22
C LEU A 153 -17.56 1.92 0.18
N LEU A 154 -17.69 0.60 0.28
CA LEU A 154 -17.49 -0.14 1.52
C LEU A 154 -16.13 -0.85 1.49
N LEU A 155 -15.28 -0.58 2.47
CA LEU A 155 -14.07 -1.31 2.76
C LEU A 155 -14.37 -2.35 3.83
N ASN A 156 -14.59 -3.59 3.41
CA ASN A 156 -14.86 -4.70 4.32
C ASN A 156 -13.63 -5.62 4.37
N SER A 157 -12.98 -5.69 5.52
CA SER A 157 -11.84 -6.59 5.76
C SER A 157 -11.61 -6.78 7.25
N PRO A 158 -10.84 -7.78 7.70
CA PRO A 158 -10.55 -7.97 9.12
C PRO A 158 -9.92 -6.74 9.80
N ALA A 159 -9.91 -6.73 11.12
CA ALA A 159 -9.16 -5.74 11.89
C ALA A 159 -7.67 -5.77 11.51
N ALA A 160 -6.98 -4.63 11.65
CA ALA A 160 -5.56 -4.47 11.30
C ALA A 160 -5.18 -4.70 9.81
N SER A 161 -6.15 -4.75 8.90
CA SER A 161 -5.90 -4.83 7.45
C SER A 161 -5.42 -3.51 6.81
N GLY A 162 -5.44 -2.41 7.57
CA GLY A 162 -5.01 -1.09 7.11
C GLY A 162 -6.10 -0.22 6.49
N LYS A 163 -7.40 -0.51 6.72
CA LYS A 163 -8.53 0.33 6.25
C LYS A 163 -8.41 1.79 6.73
N THR A 164 -8.20 2.01 8.03
CA THR A 164 -7.99 3.34 8.61
C THR A 164 -6.84 4.06 7.94
N SER A 165 -5.72 3.38 7.73
CA SER A 165 -4.57 3.94 7.01
C SER A 165 -4.91 4.29 5.56
N LEU A 166 -5.71 3.49 4.87
CA LEU A 166 -6.18 3.78 3.52
C LEU A 166 -7.06 5.03 3.48
N LEU A 167 -7.97 5.21 4.43
CA LEU A 167 -8.82 6.41 4.52
C LEU A 167 -7.97 7.67 4.73
N VAL A 168 -7.03 7.65 5.67
CA VAL A 168 -6.14 8.80 5.94
C VAL A 168 -5.29 9.14 4.72
N LEU A 169 -4.70 8.14 4.06
CA LEU A 169 -3.93 8.35 2.83
C LEU A 169 -4.79 8.87 1.67
N PHE A 170 -6.03 8.39 1.56
CA PHE A 170 -6.98 8.84 0.55
C PHE A 170 -7.31 10.32 0.71
N GLN A 171 -7.62 10.76 1.94
CA GLN A 171 -7.87 12.16 2.24
C GLN A 171 -6.67 13.02 1.86
N HIS A 172 -5.48 12.69 2.38
CA HIS A 172 -4.27 13.48 2.12
C HIS A 172 -3.94 13.58 0.63
N LYS A 173 -4.20 12.52 -0.15
CA LYS A 173 -3.84 12.47 -1.57
C LYS A 173 -4.80 13.24 -2.47
N TYR A 174 -6.11 13.11 -2.25
CA TYR A 174 -7.12 13.63 -3.19
C TYR A 174 -7.85 14.88 -2.69
N GLN A 175 -7.53 15.36 -1.49
CA GLN A 175 -8.05 16.64 -1.03
C GLN A 175 -7.44 17.77 -1.86
N HIS A 176 -8.31 18.53 -2.52
CA HIS A 176 -7.97 19.66 -3.39
C HIS A 176 -9.14 20.64 -3.47
N ASP A 177 -8.93 21.85 -3.97
CA ASP A 177 -9.88 22.98 -3.86
C ASP A 177 -11.32 22.67 -4.30
N ASN A 178 -11.51 21.76 -5.25
CA ASN A 178 -12.83 21.39 -5.79
C ASN A 178 -13.46 20.12 -5.17
N LEU A 179 -12.82 19.49 -4.18
CA LEU A 179 -13.29 18.28 -3.52
C LEU A 179 -12.91 18.30 -2.04
N VAL A 180 -13.94 18.45 -1.21
CA VAL A 180 -13.78 18.40 0.25
C VAL A 180 -13.78 16.93 0.68
N ILE A 181 -12.86 16.55 1.55
CA ILE A 181 -12.81 15.19 2.11
C ILE A 181 -12.72 15.30 3.63
N HIS A 182 -13.67 14.68 4.33
CA HIS A 182 -13.72 14.67 5.79
C HIS A 182 -13.54 13.27 6.33
N TYR A 183 -12.52 13.08 7.15
CA TYR A 183 -12.36 11.86 7.95
C TYR A 183 -13.19 11.96 9.23
N ILE A 184 -13.97 10.92 9.53
CA ILE A 184 -14.88 10.84 10.66
C ILE A 184 -14.74 9.46 11.30
N SER A 185 -14.29 9.38 12.55
CA SER A 185 -14.41 8.15 13.33
C SER A 185 -15.73 8.14 14.10
N LEU A 186 -16.52 7.07 13.96
CA LEU A 186 -17.75 6.90 14.74
C LEU A 186 -17.49 6.56 16.22
N LYS A 187 -16.23 6.53 16.67
CA LYS A 187 -15.86 6.49 18.09
C LYS A 187 -16.02 7.83 18.79
N GLU A 188 -15.93 8.93 18.04
CA GLU A 188 -15.78 10.28 18.60
C GLU A 188 -17.04 10.76 19.34
N ASP A 189 -18.24 10.37 18.87
CA ASP A 189 -19.50 10.68 19.53
C ASP A 189 -20.40 9.44 19.62
N SER A 190 -21.03 9.26 20.78
CA SER A 190 -22.10 8.31 21.01
C SER A 190 -23.24 8.39 19.98
N ASN A 191 -23.56 9.59 19.51
CA ASN A 191 -24.56 9.87 18.50
C ASN A 191 -23.89 10.02 17.13
N PRO A 192 -24.01 9.04 16.22
CA PRO A 192 -23.31 9.07 14.94
C PRO A 192 -23.81 10.19 14.00
N PHE A 193 -24.99 10.75 14.24
CA PHE A 193 -25.47 11.92 13.50
C PHE A 193 -24.72 13.20 13.85
N ASN A 194 -24.26 13.35 15.11
CA ASN A 194 -23.45 14.49 15.51
C ASN A 194 -22.08 14.47 14.82
N CYS A 195 -21.51 13.27 14.64
CA CYS A 195 -20.29 13.11 13.86
C CYS A 195 -20.45 13.72 12.46
N LEU A 196 -21.53 13.42 11.73
CA LEU A 196 -21.77 14.01 10.40
C LEU A 196 -22.05 15.52 10.46
N PHE A 197 -22.85 15.95 11.44
CA PHE A 197 -23.23 17.35 11.62
C PHE A 197 -22.02 18.26 11.84
N ASN A 198 -21.06 17.84 12.67
CA ASN A 198 -19.85 18.59 12.97
C ASN A 198 -18.98 18.85 11.73
N TYR A 199 -19.12 18.01 10.70
CA TYR A 199 -18.45 18.16 9.41
C TYR A 199 -19.39 18.67 8.30
N GLY A 200 -20.48 19.35 8.68
CA GLY A 200 -21.31 20.11 7.77
C GLY A 200 -22.40 19.32 7.06
N LEU A 201 -22.68 18.07 7.46
CA LEU A 201 -23.83 17.29 6.96
C LEU A 201 -24.91 17.16 8.03
N ASP A 202 -25.94 18.00 7.94
CA ASP A 202 -27.11 17.92 8.80
C ASP A 202 -28.23 17.15 8.09
N VAL A 203 -28.42 15.90 8.49
CA VAL A 203 -29.49 15.06 7.95
C VAL A 203 -30.89 15.45 8.46
N ARG A 204 -31.00 16.11 9.62
CA ARG A 204 -32.29 16.49 10.22
C ARG A 204 -32.86 17.71 9.50
N THR A 205 -32.03 18.73 9.30
CA THR A 205 -32.42 19.94 8.56
C THR A 205 -32.21 19.82 7.06
N ARG A 206 -31.61 18.70 6.60
CA ARG A 206 -31.38 18.37 5.19
C ARG A 206 -30.45 19.37 4.50
N THR A 207 -29.44 19.83 5.22
CA THR A 207 -28.45 20.79 4.72
C THR A 207 -27.08 20.17 4.67
N CYS A 208 -26.34 20.42 3.59
CA CYS A 208 -24.93 20.08 3.46
C CYS A 208 -24.16 21.35 3.12
N ALA A 209 -23.12 21.65 3.90
CA ALA A 209 -22.28 22.83 3.71
C ALA A 209 -21.47 22.78 2.39
N PHE A 210 -21.33 21.59 1.81
CA PHE A 210 -20.47 21.34 0.65
C PHE A 210 -21.26 20.74 -0.51
N VAL A 211 -21.02 21.28 -1.71
CA VAL A 211 -21.60 20.76 -2.95
C VAL A 211 -20.92 19.46 -3.41
N ASN A 212 -19.61 19.36 -3.20
CA ASN A 212 -18.79 18.22 -3.62
C ASN A 212 -17.91 17.74 -2.47
N VAL A 213 -18.34 16.67 -1.78
CA VAL A 213 -17.72 16.18 -0.55
C VAL A 213 -17.70 14.65 -0.47
N ILE A 214 -16.62 14.11 0.08
CA ILE A 214 -16.51 12.69 0.45
C ILE A 214 -16.32 12.59 1.96
N TYR A 215 -17.25 11.91 2.63
CA TYR A 215 -17.12 11.57 4.04
C TYR A 215 -16.50 10.17 4.17
N LEU A 216 -15.33 10.11 4.80
CA LEU A 216 -14.65 8.86 5.14
C LEU A 216 -15.10 8.45 6.54
N ILE A 217 -16.00 7.48 6.60
CA ILE A 217 -16.58 6.97 7.84
C ILE A 217 -15.74 5.79 8.31
N ASP A 218 -14.99 5.97 9.39
CA ASP A 218 -14.23 4.91 10.04
C ASP A 218 -14.96 4.35 11.27
N ASP A 219 -14.54 3.16 11.69
CA ASP A 219 -15.09 2.47 12.84
C ASP A 219 -16.60 2.16 12.77
N ALA A 220 -17.12 1.88 11.56
CA ALA A 220 -18.53 1.58 11.33
C ALA A 220 -19.08 0.47 12.23
N GLN A 221 -18.25 -0.52 12.56
CA GLN A 221 -18.58 -1.67 13.38
C GLN A 221 -19.15 -1.32 14.75
N ILE A 222 -18.77 -0.16 15.31
CA ILE A 222 -19.22 0.29 16.63
C ILE A 222 -20.66 0.82 16.58
N ARG A 223 -21.24 0.97 15.38
CA ARG A 223 -22.61 1.46 15.18
C ARG A 223 -23.47 0.49 14.37
N TYR A 224 -23.06 -0.75 14.12
CA TYR A 224 -23.88 -1.72 13.35
C TYR A 224 -25.28 -1.94 13.94
N ALA A 225 -25.42 -1.89 15.26
CA ALA A 225 -26.72 -2.02 15.92
C ALA A 225 -27.66 -0.82 15.69
N ASN A 226 -27.15 0.32 15.21
CA ASN A 226 -27.95 1.52 14.98
C ASN A 226 -28.58 1.49 13.58
N GLY A 227 -29.65 0.71 13.42
CA GLY A 227 -30.34 0.54 12.14
C GLY A 227 -30.89 1.85 11.56
N ASP A 228 -31.38 2.75 12.41
CA ASP A 228 -31.91 4.05 11.98
C ASP A 228 -30.82 4.90 11.31
N PHE A 229 -29.66 5.02 11.94
CA PHE A 229 -28.51 5.74 11.38
C PHE A 229 -28.13 5.23 9.98
N TRP A 230 -27.96 3.91 9.83
CA TRP A 230 -27.59 3.33 8.53
C TRP A 230 -28.70 3.46 7.50
N SER A 231 -29.97 3.33 7.90
CA SER A 231 -31.11 3.52 7.01
C SER A 231 -31.14 4.94 6.47
N TYR A 232 -30.98 5.95 7.34
CA TYR A 232 -30.90 7.36 6.92
C TYR A 232 -29.71 7.61 6.01
N LEU A 233 -28.51 7.15 6.41
CA LEU A 233 -27.28 7.39 5.66
C LEU A 233 -27.31 6.74 4.27
N ILE A 234 -27.82 5.51 4.14
CA ILE A 234 -27.75 4.75 2.89
C ILE A 234 -28.96 5.01 1.99
N LYS A 235 -30.16 5.16 2.56
CA LYS A 235 -31.41 5.26 1.78
C LYS A 235 -31.85 6.69 1.58
N ASP A 236 -31.76 7.53 2.62
CA ASP A 236 -32.36 8.87 2.57
C ASP A 236 -31.39 9.91 2.02
N VAL A 237 -30.11 9.86 2.41
CA VAL A 237 -29.09 10.81 1.92
C VAL A 237 -29.01 10.87 0.39
N PRO A 238 -29.06 9.74 -0.36
CA PRO A 238 -29.11 9.80 -1.83
C PRO A 238 -30.29 10.57 -2.42
N LEU A 239 -31.43 10.59 -1.72
CA LEU A 239 -32.65 11.29 -2.13
C LEU A 239 -32.63 12.76 -1.72
N LEU A 240 -31.99 13.05 -0.58
CA LEU A 240 -31.98 14.38 0.04
C LEU A 240 -30.87 15.28 -0.50
N PHE A 241 -29.76 14.71 -0.96
CA PHE A 241 -28.57 15.47 -1.36
C PHE A 241 -28.13 15.18 -2.81
N GLY A 242 -27.47 16.16 -3.41
CA GLY A 242 -26.91 16.03 -4.77
C GLY A 242 -25.85 14.93 -4.90
N PRO A 243 -25.53 14.50 -6.13
CA PRO A 243 -24.57 13.40 -6.38
C PRO A 243 -23.13 13.70 -5.92
N GLY A 244 -22.83 14.97 -5.60
CA GLY A 244 -21.53 15.36 -5.05
C GLY A 244 -21.31 14.94 -3.59
N VAL A 245 -22.35 14.56 -2.84
CA VAL A 245 -22.25 14.05 -1.47
C VAL A 245 -22.09 12.53 -1.47
N ARG A 246 -20.92 12.06 -1.02
CA ARG A 246 -20.48 10.65 -1.15
C ARG A 246 -19.80 10.15 0.12
N PHE A 247 -19.71 8.83 0.25
CA PHE A 247 -19.21 8.16 1.45
C PHE A 247 -18.27 7.01 1.12
N ILE A 248 -17.18 6.90 1.86
CA ILE A 248 -16.35 5.71 1.94
C ILE A 248 -16.44 5.19 3.38
N ILE A 249 -16.88 3.96 3.57
CA ILE A 249 -17.17 3.37 4.88
C ILE A 249 -16.16 2.26 5.15
N SER A 250 -15.49 2.31 6.29
CA SER A 250 -14.58 1.26 6.79
C SER A 250 -15.29 0.42 7.85
N ALA A 251 -15.33 -0.88 7.60
CA ALA A 251 -16.14 -1.88 8.28
C ALA A 251 -15.33 -3.12 8.70
#